data_AF-A0A9E0B0R7-F1
#
_entry.id   AF-A0A9E0B0R7-F1
#
_cell.length_a   1.000
_cell.length_b   1.000
_cell.length_c   1.000
_cell.angle_alpha   90.00
_cell.angle_beta   90.00
_cell.angle_gamma   90.00
#
_symmetry.space_group_name_H-M   'P 1'
#
loop_
_entity.id
_entity.type
_entity.pdbx_description
1 polymer ?
#
loop_
_entity_poly.entity_id
_entity_poly.type
_entity_poly.pdbx_seq_one_letter_code
_entity_poly.pdbx_strand_id
1 'polypeptide(L)' 'EQLNASQFQTYRICNFEMESSGLFGLSSLLNHQCISLNAILANRADGTFSKQPEKTIARLIEKCLDVIGGIDII' A
#
# COMPACT_ATOMS: atom_id res chain seq x y z
N GLU A 1 9.59 14.21 -3.82
CA GLU A 1 8.54 14.17 -4.85
C GLU A 1 7.17 14.38 -4.20
N GLN A 2 6.35 15.29 -4.71
CA GLN A 2 4.98 15.55 -4.22
C GLN A 2 3.99 14.77 -5.08
N LEU A 3 3.11 13.99 -4.45
CA LEU A 3 2.00 13.30 -5.11
C LEU A 3 0.80 14.23 -5.23
N ASN A 4 0.72 14.99 -6.32
CA ASN A 4 -0.59 15.46 -6.78
C ASN A 4 -1.37 14.24 -7.30
N ALA A 5 -2.70 14.30 -7.38
CA ALA A 5 -3.51 13.24 -8.00
C ALA A 5 -3.18 13.14 -9.50
N SER A 6 -2.02 12.57 -9.79
CA SER A 6 -1.43 12.46 -11.10
C SER A 6 -1.95 11.18 -11.76
N GLN A 7 -2.35 11.34 -13.01
CA GLN A 7 -2.81 10.24 -13.83
C GLN A 7 -1.62 9.72 -14.63
N PHE A 8 -1.32 8.43 -14.51
CA PHE A 8 -0.41 7.75 -15.41
C PHE A 8 -1.26 6.97 -16.42
N GLN A 9 -1.32 7.47 -17.66
CA GLN A 9 -2.23 6.96 -18.69
C GLN A 9 -3.69 6.97 -18.20
N THR A 10 -4.31 5.82 -18.01
CA THR A 10 -5.67 5.67 -17.47
C THR A 10 -5.68 5.42 -15.96
N TYR A 11 -4.52 5.16 -15.33
CA TYR A 11 -4.42 4.83 -13.92
C TYR A 11 -4.21 6.06 -13.06
N ARG A 12 -4.83 6.06 -11.88
CA ARG A 12 -4.60 7.07 -10.84
C ARG A 12 -3.52 6.60 -9.88
N ILE A 13 -2.50 7.42 -9.67
CA ILE A 13 -1.46 7.14 -8.66
C ILE A 13 -2.02 7.51 -7.28
N CYS A 14 -1.95 6.58 -6.33
CA CYS A 14 -2.52 6.73 -4.99
C CYS A 14 -1.46 6.91 -3.88
N ASN A 15 -0.24 6.42 -4.08
CA ASN A 15 0.85 6.50 -3.11
C ASN A 15 2.22 6.44 -3.81
N PHE A 16 3.28 6.58 -3.01
CA PHE A 16 4.66 6.48 -3.46
C PHE A 16 5.46 5.81 -2.34
N GLU A 17 6.00 4.63 -2.64
CA GLU A 17 6.77 3.75 -1.77
C GLU A 17 7.87 3.09 -2.63
N MET A 18 8.74 2.26 -2.06
CA MET A 18 9.97 1.82 -2.74
C MET A 18 10.05 0.30 -2.93
N GLU A 19 9.14 -0.48 -2.35
CA GLU A 19 9.28 -1.92 -2.18
C GLU A 19 8.33 -2.73 -3.06
N SER A 20 7.12 -2.24 -3.32
CA SER A 20 6.02 -3.03 -3.90
C SER A 20 6.30 -3.45 -5.33
N SER A 21 6.95 -2.61 -6.13
CA SER A 21 7.30 -2.96 -7.53
C SER A 21 8.27 -4.15 -7.59
N GLY A 22 9.27 -4.19 -6.71
CA GLY A 22 10.21 -5.29 -6.59
C GLY A 22 9.55 -6.58 -6.10
N LEU A 23 8.71 -6.48 -5.07
CA LEU A 23 7.95 -7.61 -4.54
C LEU A 23 6.99 -8.20 -5.58
N PHE A 24 6.25 -7.36 -6.30
CA PHE A 24 5.35 -7.83 -7.36
C PHE A 24 6.12 -8.48 -8.51
N GLY A 25 7.25 -7.89 -8.94
CA GLY A 25 8.13 -8.50 -9.94
C GLY A 25 8.60 -9.90 -9.54
N LEU A 26 9.10 -10.05 -8.31
CA LEU A 26 9.54 -11.35 -7.79
C LEU A 26 8.39 -12.34 -7.64
N SER A 27 7.24 -11.91 -7.12
CA SER A 27 6.07 -12.79 -6.96
C SER A 27 5.56 -13.32 -8.31
N SER A 28 5.56 -12.48 -9.34
CA SER A 28 5.18 -12.89 -10.69
C SER A 28 6.17 -13.89 -11.28
N LEU A 29 7.48 -13.73 -11.03
CA LEU A 29 8.50 -14.66 -11.48
C LEU A 29 8.42 -16.03 -10.78
N LEU A 30 8.03 -16.03 -9.50
CA LEU A 30 7.95 -17.23 -8.68
C LEU A 30 6.55 -17.87 -8.66
N ASN A 31 5.60 -17.34 -9.45
CA ASN A 31 4.20 -17.77 -9.46
C ASN A 31 3.52 -17.73 -8.07
N HIS A 32 3.87 -16.73 -7.26
CA HIS A 32 3.26 -16.50 -5.96
C HIS A 32 2.19 -15.42 -6.04
N GLN A 33 1.09 -15.61 -5.30
CA GLN A 33 0.13 -14.53 -5.04
C GLN A 33 0.76 -13.52 -4.09
N CYS A 34 0.65 -12.23 -4.41
CA CYS A 34 1.24 -11.15 -3.61
C CYS A 34 0.30 -9.96 -3.53
N ILE A 35 0.26 -9.33 -2.36
CA ILE A 35 -0.48 -8.10 -2.09
C ILE A 35 0.40 -7.17 -1.25
N SER A 36 0.28 -5.86 -1.49
CA SER A 36 0.93 -4.82 -0.70
C SER A 36 -0.13 -3.88 -0.12
N LEU A 37 -0.02 -3.61 1.19
CA LEU A 37 -0.94 -2.76 1.94
C LEU A 37 -0.16 -1.59 2.56
N ASN A 38 -0.62 -0.36 2.33
CA ASN A 38 0.14 0.83 2.68
C ASN A 38 -0.66 1.77 3.60
N ALA A 39 -0.03 2.20 4.71
CA ALA A 39 -0.59 3.22 5.60
C ALA A 39 -0.15 4.60 5.11
N ILE A 40 -1.10 5.45 4.72
CA ILE A 40 -0.79 6.82 4.31
C ILE A 40 -0.62 7.69 5.57
N LEU A 41 0.62 7.98 5.93
CA LEU A 41 0.96 8.78 7.12
C LEU A 41 1.18 10.26 6.82
N ALA A 42 1.51 10.58 5.58
CA ALA A 42 1.76 11.94 5.14
C ALA A 42 1.21 12.15 3.73
N ASN A 43 0.48 13.24 3.54
CA ASN A 43 0.18 13.76 2.23
C ASN A 43 1.16 14.91 1.96
N ARG A 44 2.25 14.58 1.25
CA ARG A 44 3.34 15.53 0.97
C ARG A 44 2.96 16.64 -0.01
N ALA A 45 1.92 16.44 -0.85
CA ALA A 45 1.44 17.50 -1.74
C ALA A 45 0.76 18.62 -0.94
N ASP A 46 -0.08 18.24 0.03
CA ASP A 46 -0.75 19.20 0.91
C ASP A 46 0.08 19.57 2.16
N GLY A 47 1.27 18.97 2.32
CA GLY A 47 2.12 19.15 3.50
C GLY A 47 1.49 18.67 4.81
N THR A 48 0.46 17.82 4.76
CA THR A 48 -0.27 17.36 5.93
C THR A 48 0.21 16.00 6.41
N PHE A 49 0.16 15.80 7.73
CA PHE A 49 0.57 14.57 8.39
C PHE A 49 -0.58 13.98 9.20
N SER A 50 -0.63 12.66 9.30
CA SER A 50 -1.58 11.97 10.15
C SER A 50 -1.39 12.42 11.59
N LYS A 51 -2.49 12.82 12.24
CA LYS A 51 -2.50 13.17 13.67
C LYS A 51 -2.39 11.94 14.57
N GLN A 52 -2.65 10.75 14.04
CA GLN A 52 -2.69 9.48 14.78
C GLN A 52 -1.98 8.38 13.99
N PRO A 53 -0.68 8.52 13.67
CA PRO A 53 0.03 7.60 12.79
C PRO A 53 0.06 6.17 13.34
N GLU A 54 0.30 6.00 14.64
CA GLU A 54 0.31 4.70 15.31
C GLU A 54 -1.03 3.97 15.18
N LYS A 55 -2.14 4.70 15.38
CA LYS A 55 -3.49 4.12 15.23
C LYS A 55 -3.78 3.71 13.79
N THR A 56 -3.34 4.51 12.81
CA THR A 56 -3.47 4.15 11.39
C THR A 56 -2.69 2.87 11.07
N ILE A 57 -1.48 2.74 11.59
CA ILE A 57 -0.64 1.54 11.42
C ILE A 57 -1.30 0.33 12.09
N ALA A 58 -1.72 0.44 13.35
CA ALA A 58 -2.38 -0.64 14.08
C ALA A 58 -3.61 -1.17 13.33
N ARG A 59 -4.47 -0.25 12.84
CA ARG A 59 -5.64 -0.62 12.03
C ARG A 59 -5.25 -1.32 10.73
N LEU A 60 -4.14 -0.93 10.09
CA LEU A 60 -3.67 -1.60 8.88
C LEU A 60 -3.17 -3.03 9.19
N ILE A 61 -2.50 -3.22 10.32
CA ILE A 61 -2.04 -4.54 10.78
C ILE A 61 -3.25 -5.45 11.01
N GLU A 62 -4.26 -5.01 11.75
CA GLU A 62 -5.50 -5.76 11.97
C GLU A 62 -6.15 -6.15 10.63
N LYS A 63 -6.29 -5.17 9.72
CA LYS A 63 -6.87 -5.42 8.40
C LYS A 63 -6.03 -6.40 7.55
N CYS A 64 -4.71 -6.37 7.68
CA CYS A 64 -3.83 -7.31 7.00
C CYS A 64 -4.06 -8.74 7.51
N LEU A 65 -4.16 -8.91 8.83
CA LEU A 65 -4.45 -10.20 9.44
C LEU A 65 -5.83 -10.72 9.05
N ASP A 66 -6.86 -9.87 8.99
CA ASP A 66 -8.19 -10.25 8.52
C ASP A 66 -8.18 -10.70 7.05
N VAL A 67 -7.45 -9.97 6.19
CA VAL A 67 -7.29 -10.34 4.78
C VAL A 67 -6.62 -11.70 4.66
N ILE A 68 -5.49 -11.91 5.34
CA ILE A 68 -4.75 -13.18 5.26
C ILE A 68 -5.55 -14.33 5.86
N GLY A 69 -6.20 -14.12 7.02
CA GLY A 69 -7.00 -15.15 7.69
C GLY A 69 -8.27 -15.52 6.93
N GLY A 70 -8.79 -14.62 6.09
CA GLY A 70 -9.93 -14.89 5.21
C GLY A 70 -9.56 -15.49 3.85
N ILE A 71 -8.28 -15.74 3.57
CA ILE A 71 -7.88 -16.45 2.34
C ILE A 71 -8.10 -17.95 2.58
N ASP A 72 -9.08 -18.51 1.88
CA ASP A 72 -9.22 -19.96 1.76
C ASP A 72 -8.03 -20.50 0.97
N ILE A 73 -7.11 -21.17 1.67
CA ILE A 73 -6.02 -21.94 1.05
C ILE A 73 -6.65 -23.24 0.55
N ILE A 74 -6.95 -23.31 -0.75
CA ILE A 74 -7.37 -24.52 -1.46
C ILE A 74 -6.28 -25.59 -1.36
#